data_AF-A0A3C0S286-F1
#
_entry.id   AF-A0A3C0S286-F1
#
_cell.length_a   1.000
_cell.length_b   1.000
_cell.length_c   1.000
_cell.angle_alpha   90.00
_cell.angle_beta   90.00
_cell.angle_gamma   90.00
#
_symmetry.space_group_name_H-M   'P 1'
#
loop_
_entity.id
_entity.type
_entity.pdbx_description
1 polymer ?
#
loop_
_entity_poly.entity_id
_entity_poly.type
_entity_poly.pdbx_seq_one_letter_code
_entity_poly.pdbx_strand_id
1 'polypeptide(L)'
;MGITNKNDQTDLNSIILILASKYNIDRIFLNTYYAVDVPFYELVILLSNKEHKSVGELDPQIRMSLKDFPKFHHVTLIAFQVKSKLIDGNLYLHMTCHPDKLIYQNPSSRFELYPEGHSIENTLESVNELFARENHKINEFKEGYYYFKERDSLSHAGFMLHQVFELRYRCMEIMVMGKERATHSIRSHHRYLVRIAPSLATIFKEGKPED
;
A
#
# COMPACT_ATOMS: atom_id res chain seq x y z
N MET A 1 -13.11 -0.03 13.68
CA MET A 1 -13.21 -1.07 14.73
C MET A 1 -12.04 -0.87 15.67
N GLY A 2 -12.30 -0.52 16.92
CA GLY A 2 -11.25 -0.24 17.91
C GLY A 2 -10.67 -1.51 18.54
N ILE A 3 -9.60 -1.35 19.31
CA ILE A 3 -9.03 -2.43 20.11
C ILE A 3 -10.02 -2.81 21.23
N THR A 4 -10.43 -4.07 21.28
CA THR A 4 -11.39 -4.58 22.29
C THR A 4 -10.69 -5.13 23.54
N ASN A 5 -9.42 -5.53 23.43
CA ASN A 5 -8.62 -6.02 24.54
C ASN A 5 -8.00 -4.86 25.33
N LYS A 6 -8.21 -4.83 26.65
CA LYS A 6 -7.70 -3.75 27.52
C LYS A 6 -6.18 -3.64 27.51
N ASN A 7 -5.45 -4.76 27.50
CA ASN A 7 -3.98 -4.73 27.51
C ASN A 7 -3.45 -4.15 26.20
N ASP A 8 -4.01 -4.58 25.06
CA ASP A 8 -3.62 -4.07 23.75
C ASP A 8 -3.94 -2.56 23.61
N GLN A 9 -5.00 -2.07 24.27
CA GLN A 9 -5.32 -0.65 24.31
C GLN A 9 -4.34 0.14 25.19
N THR A 10 -3.90 -0.43 26.32
CA THR A 10 -2.85 0.16 27.16
C THR A 10 -1.53 0.25 26.39
N ASP A 11 -1.14 -0.82 25.71
CA ASP A 11 0.05 -0.86 24.85
C ASP A 11 -0.02 0.21 23.75
N LEU A 12 -1.18 0.34 23.09
CA LEU A 12 -1.38 1.37 22.06
C LEU A 12 -1.15 2.77 22.62
N ASN A 13 -1.71 3.09 23.79
CA ASN A 13 -1.55 4.40 24.41
C ASN A 13 -0.06 4.68 24.74
N SER A 14 0.65 3.67 25.26
CA SER A 14 2.10 3.77 25.51
C SER A 14 2.89 3.99 24.23
N ILE A 15 2.55 3.27 23.16
CA ILE A 15 3.17 3.43 21.83
C ILE A 15 2.97 4.86 21.32
N ILE A 16 1.74 5.40 21.34
CA ILE A 16 1.45 6.76 20.87
C ILE A 16 2.32 7.78 21.60
N LEU A 17 2.45 7.67 22.93
CA LEU A 17 3.29 8.56 23.73
C LEU A 17 4.78 8.45 23.38
N ILE A 18 5.30 7.23 23.24
CA ILE A 18 6.70 6.98 22.85
C ILE A 18 6.98 7.59 21.47
N LEU A 19 6.08 7.38 20.51
CA LEU A 19 6.26 7.83 19.15
C LEU A 19 6.16 9.36 19.04
N ALA A 20 5.11 9.95 19.63
CA ALA A 20 4.88 11.40 19.60
C ALA A 20 5.96 12.20 20.34
N SER A 21 6.64 11.62 21.34
CA SER A 21 7.72 12.29 22.07
C SER A 21 9.08 12.23 21.37
N LYS A 22 9.30 11.26 20.48
CA LYS A 22 10.61 11.01 19.84
C LYS A 22 10.69 11.46 18.39
N TYR A 23 9.57 11.51 17.68
CA TYR A 23 9.54 11.73 16.23
C TYR A 23 8.58 12.86 15.87
N ASN A 24 8.87 13.61 14.80
CA ASN A 24 7.93 14.60 14.30
C ASN A 24 6.82 13.93 13.49
N ILE A 25 5.83 13.39 14.21
CA ILE A 25 4.67 12.72 13.62
C ILE A 25 3.56 13.75 13.38
N ASP A 26 2.91 13.65 12.23
CA ASP A 26 1.69 14.38 11.89
C ASP A 26 0.47 13.62 12.39
N ARG A 27 0.34 12.35 11.99
CA ARG A 27 -0.83 11.49 12.29
C ARG A 27 -0.41 10.04 12.45
N ILE A 28 -1.19 9.29 13.23
CA ILE A 28 -1.10 7.83 13.31
C ILE A 28 -2.49 7.25 13.09
N PHE A 29 -2.58 6.25 12.20
CA PHE A 29 -3.78 5.46 11.96
C PHE A 29 -3.56 4.02 12.42
N LEU A 30 -4.65 3.39 12.87
CA LEU A 30 -4.65 1.99 13.30
C LEU A 30 -5.50 1.13 12.36
N ASN A 31 -4.86 0.17 11.72
CA ASN A 31 -5.52 -0.91 10.99
C ASN A 31 -5.49 -2.18 11.82
N THR A 32 -6.62 -2.88 11.90
CA THR A 32 -6.73 -4.16 12.60
C THR A 32 -7.01 -5.25 11.58
N TYR A 33 -6.18 -6.28 11.60
CA TYR A 33 -6.31 -7.49 10.81
C TYR A 33 -6.52 -8.68 11.72
N TYR A 34 -7.09 -9.76 11.20
CA TYR A 34 -7.32 -10.99 11.94
C TYR A 34 -6.64 -12.15 11.23
N ALA A 35 -5.74 -12.84 11.91
CA ALA A 35 -5.17 -14.10 11.47
C ALA A 35 -5.63 -15.19 12.45
N VAL A 36 -6.52 -16.08 12.01
CA VAL A 36 -7.04 -17.20 12.83
C VAL A 36 -7.50 -16.72 14.21
N ASP A 37 -8.38 -15.70 14.23
CA ASP A 37 -8.94 -15.07 15.43
C ASP A 37 -7.95 -14.35 16.38
N VAL A 38 -6.67 -14.26 16.01
CA VAL A 38 -5.69 -13.42 16.71
C VAL A 38 -5.60 -12.07 15.99
N PRO A 39 -5.87 -10.94 16.68
CA PRO A 39 -5.72 -9.63 16.07
C PRO A 39 -4.25 -9.28 15.88
N PHE A 40 -3.98 -8.67 14.73
CA PHE A 40 -2.71 -8.06 14.37
C PHE A 40 -2.94 -6.60 14.03
N TYR A 41 -2.08 -5.71 14.52
CA TYR A 41 -2.25 -4.27 14.38
C TYR A 41 -1.18 -3.67 13.47
N GLU A 42 -1.61 -2.86 12.51
CA GLU A 42 -0.71 -2.04 11.69
C GLU A 42 -0.92 -0.56 12.01
N LEU A 43 0.16 0.10 12.42
CA LEU A 43 0.26 1.53 12.64
C LEU A 43 0.76 2.20 11.36
N VAL A 44 -0.11 2.95 10.69
CA VAL A 44 0.34 3.82 9.59
C VAL A 44 0.75 5.16 10.18
N ILE A 45 2.06 5.41 10.23
CA ILE A 45 2.66 6.58 10.85
C ILE A 45 3.01 7.57 9.76
N LEU A 46 2.36 8.73 9.78
CA LEU A 46 2.66 9.83 8.88
C LEU A 46 3.63 10.80 9.55
N LEU A 47 4.85 10.88 9.03
CA LEU A 47 5.84 11.86 9.44
C LEU A 47 5.44 13.25 8.91
N SER A 48 5.70 14.27 9.72
CA SER A 48 5.50 15.67 9.37
C SER A 48 6.40 16.06 8.20
N ASN A 49 5.93 16.99 7.37
CA ASN A 49 6.73 17.56 6.27
C ASN A 49 7.91 18.42 6.79
N LYS A 50 7.96 18.69 8.10
CA LYS A 50 9.07 19.35 8.78
C LYS A 50 10.15 18.38 9.26
N GLU A 51 9.95 17.08 9.06
CA GLU A 51 10.93 16.06 9.40
C GLU A 51 12.11 16.14 8.41
N HIS A 52 13.32 16.23 8.94
CA HIS A 52 14.53 16.40 8.13
C HIS A 52 15.17 15.05 7.79
N LYS A 53 14.90 14.03 8.61
CA LYS A 53 15.41 12.67 8.41
C LYS A 53 14.56 11.92 7.39
N SER A 54 15.21 11.10 6.57
CA SER A 54 14.51 10.27 5.61
C SER A 54 13.72 9.14 6.28
N VAL A 55 12.69 8.63 5.59
CA VAL A 55 11.96 7.43 6.05
C VAL A 55 12.91 6.25 6.26
N GLY A 56 13.92 6.09 5.40
CA GLY A 56 14.91 5.02 5.51
C GLY A 56 15.75 5.09 6.79
N GLU A 57 15.97 6.29 7.35
CA GLU A 57 16.67 6.46 8.62
C GLU A 57 15.75 6.26 9.83
N LEU A 58 14.49 6.67 9.72
CA LEU A 58 13.54 6.66 10.84
C LEU A 58 12.82 5.32 11.01
N ASP A 59 12.51 4.60 9.95
CA ASP A 59 11.81 3.30 10.00
C ASP A 59 12.52 2.29 10.94
N PRO A 60 13.87 2.09 10.87
CA PRO A 60 14.55 1.21 11.82
C PRO A 60 14.46 1.68 13.28
N GLN A 61 14.46 2.99 13.51
CA GLN A 61 14.37 3.56 14.86
C GLN A 61 12.97 3.40 15.45
N ILE A 62 11.94 3.64 14.63
CA ILE A 62 10.54 3.41 15.00
C ILE A 62 10.34 1.93 15.31
N ARG A 63 10.84 1.03 14.46
CA ARG A 63 10.84 -0.42 14.70
C ARG A 63 11.44 -0.78 16.05
N MET A 64 12.58 -0.20 16.40
CA MET A 64 13.24 -0.44 17.68
C MET A 64 12.40 0.07 18.86
N SER A 65 11.70 1.19 18.70
CA SER A 65 10.77 1.71 19.71
C SER A 65 9.53 0.82 19.90
N LEU A 66 9.20 -0.03 18.92
CA LEU A 66 8.07 -0.96 18.97
C LEU A 66 8.47 -2.41 19.34
N LYS A 67 9.75 -2.69 19.60
CA LYS A 67 10.26 -4.06 19.78
C LYS A 67 9.57 -4.84 20.91
N ASP A 68 9.12 -4.13 21.95
CA ASP A 68 8.48 -4.72 23.13
C ASP A 68 6.96 -4.91 22.93
N PHE A 69 6.43 -4.54 21.75
CA PHE A 69 5.02 -4.60 21.38
C PHE A 69 4.82 -5.48 20.13
N PRO A 70 5.04 -6.80 20.21
CA PRO A 70 5.14 -7.70 19.05
C PRO A 70 3.86 -7.84 18.21
N LYS A 71 2.70 -7.40 18.72
CA LYS A 71 1.43 -7.37 17.97
C LYS A 71 1.29 -6.15 17.05
N PHE A 72 2.14 -5.14 17.24
CA PHE A 72 2.06 -3.86 16.54
C PHE A 72 3.19 -3.76 15.51
N HIS A 73 2.77 -3.72 14.26
CA HIS A 73 3.64 -3.46 13.12
C HIS A 73 3.42 -2.04 12.64
N HIS A 74 4.35 -1.51 11.87
CA HIS A 74 4.25 -0.15 11.38
C HIS A 74 4.59 -0.05 9.90
N VAL A 75 4.00 0.97 9.29
CA VAL A 75 4.36 1.50 7.98
C VAL A 75 4.61 2.99 8.18
N THR A 76 5.80 3.46 7.83
CA THR A 76 6.16 4.89 7.92
C THR A 76 6.07 5.54 6.54
N LEU A 77 5.36 6.67 6.47
CA LEU A 77 5.15 7.45 5.25
C LEU A 77 5.30 8.95 5.53
N ILE A 78 5.47 9.76 4.49
CA ILE A 78 5.53 11.23 4.59
C ILE A 78 4.14 11.81 4.31
N ALA A 79 3.62 12.66 5.19
CA ALA A 79 2.25 13.18 5.12
C ALA A 79 1.93 13.87 3.77
N PHE A 80 2.85 14.68 3.23
CA PHE A 80 2.68 15.33 1.93
C PHE A 80 2.56 14.34 0.78
N GLN A 81 3.37 13.28 0.77
CA GLN A 81 3.32 12.25 -0.27
C GLN A 81 2.00 11.46 -0.20
N VAL A 82 1.51 11.21 1.02
CA VAL A 82 0.21 10.56 1.21
C VAL A 82 -0.93 11.43 0.69
N LYS A 83 -0.93 12.74 0.97
CA LYS A 83 -1.94 13.67 0.41
C LYS A 83 -1.96 13.62 -1.12
N SER A 84 -0.81 13.71 -1.78
CA SER A 84 -0.72 13.61 -3.24
C SER A 84 -1.34 12.31 -3.74
N LYS A 85 -0.96 11.18 -3.12
CA LYS A 85 -1.47 9.87 -3.54
C LYS A 85 -2.96 9.65 -3.24
N LEU A 86 -3.49 10.27 -2.19
CA LEU A 86 -4.94 10.26 -1.93
C LEU A 86 -5.69 11.00 -3.05
N ILE A 87 -5.17 12.14 -3.50
CA ILE A 87 -5.71 12.88 -4.65
C ILE A 87 -5.63 12.02 -5.93
N ASP A 88 -4.53 11.29 -6.11
CA ASP A 88 -4.34 10.38 -7.25
C ASP A 88 -5.19 9.10 -7.19
N GLY A 89 -6.09 8.94 -6.21
CA GLY A 89 -6.99 7.79 -6.12
C GLY A 89 -6.33 6.53 -5.56
N ASN A 90 -5.31 6.65 -4.71
CA ASN A 90 -4.64 5.49 -4.16
C ASN A 90 -5.53 4.72 -3.16
N LEU A 91 -6.11 3.60 -3.60
CA LEU A 91 -7.06 2.82 -2.83
C LEU A 91 -6.51 2.34 -1.48
N TYR A 92 -5.27 1.85 -1.44
CA TYR A 92 -4.63 1.45 -0.18
C TYR A 92 -4.67 2.57 0.85
N LEU A 93 -4.23 3.78 0.48
CA LEU A 93 -4.18 4.92 1.40
C LEU A 93 -5.58 5.40 1.81
N HIS A 94 -6.55 5.40 0.91
CA HIS A 94 -7.95 5.70 1.25
C HIS A 94 -8.50 4.73 2.29
N MET A 95 -8.12 3.46 2.19
CA MET A 95 -8.53 2.43 3.15
C MET A 95 -7.77 2.53 4.47
N THR A 96 -6.45 2.69 4.46
CA THR A 96 -5.62 2.61 5.66
C THR A 96 -5.53 3.91 6.44
N CYS A 97 -5.63 5.04 5.75
CA CYS A 97 -5.61 6.38 6.33
C CYS A 97 -7.02 6.97 6.37
N HIS A 98 -8.06 6.16 6.59
CA HIS A 98 -9.43 6.66 6.73
C HIS A 98 -9.61 7.43 8.06
N PRO A 99 -10.41 8.52 8.12
CA PRO A 99 -10.64 9.29 9.36
C PRO A 99 -11.03 8.45 10.58
N ASP A 100 -11.90 7.45 10.41
CA ASP A 100 -12.33 6.56 11.50
C ASP A 100 -11.23 5.68 12.10
N LYS A 101 -10.06 5.62 11.47
CA LYS A 101 -8.89 4.87 11.93
C LYS A 101 -7.85 5.75 12.61
N LEU A 102 -8.08 7.06 12.65
CA LEU A 102 -7.15 8.03 13.24
C LEU A 102 -7.10 7.84 14.77
N ILE A 103 -5.91 7.57 15.29
CA ILE A 103 -5.68 7.38 16.73
C ILE A 103 -4.79 8.46 17.34
N TYR A 104 -4.07 9.22 16.51
CA TYR A 104 -3.28 10.36 16.94
C TYR A 104 -3.23 11.40 15.82
N GLN A 105 -3.40 12.66 16.19
CA GLN A 105 -3.11 13.82 15.35
C GLN A 105 -2.30 14.80 16.17
N ASN A 106 -1.20 15.29 15.61
CA ASN A 106 -0.38 16.30 16.24
C ASN A 106 -1.18 17.59 16.46
N PRO A 107 -1.38 18.04 17.70
CA PRO A 107 -2.19 19.22 18.00
C PRO A 107 -1.65 20.53 17.40
N SER A 108 -0.34 20.57 17.13
CA SER A 108 0.32 21.73 16.51
C SER A 108 0.32 21.66 14.99
N SER A 109 -0.14 20.56 14.39
CA SER A 109 -0.20 20.43 12.94
C SER A 109 -1.42 21.16 12.39
N ARG A 110 -1.17 21.99 11.37
CA ARG A 110 -2.20 22.60 10.52
C ARG A 110 -2.29 21.91 9.16
N PHE A 111 -1.65 20.75 9.01
CA PHE A 111 -1.64 20.03 7.74
C PHE A 111 -2.97 19.32 7.50
N GLU A 112 -3.64 19.71 6.44
CA GLU A 112 -4.85 19.05 5.95
C GLU A 112 -4.46 17.88 5.07
N LEU A 113 -4.61 16.67 5.59
CA LEU A 113 -4.27 15.43 4.88
C LEU A 113 -5.22 15.16 3.70
N TYR A 114 -6.53 15.29 3.95
CA TYR A 114 -7.55 15.03 2.95
C TYR A 114 -7.77 16.28 2.08
N PRO A 115 -7.99 16.12 0.77
CA PRO A 115 -8.37 17.24 -0.08
C PRO A 115 -9.74 17.80 0.33
N GLU A 116 -9.98 19.08 0.05
CA GLU A 116 -11.31 19.68 0.20
C GLU A 116 -12.34 18.89 -0.63
N GLY A 117 -13.52 18.65 -0.07
CA GLY A 117 -14.54 17.84 -0.73
C GLY A 117 -14.25 16.34 -0.71
N HIS A 118 -13.37 15.84 0.16
CA HIS A 118 -13.19 14.40 0.33
C HIS A 118 -14.50 13.72 0.74
N SER A 119 -15.08 12.95 -0.20
CA SER A 119 -16.25 12.11 0.00
C SER A 119 -15.97 10.70 -0.52
N ILE A 120 -16.84 9.74 -0.17
CA ILE A 120 -16.74 8.37 -0.67
C ILE A 120 -16.89 8.36 -2.20
N GLU A 121 -17.77 9.20 -2.74
CA GLU A 121 -18.03 9.33 -4.18
C GLU A 121 -16.79 9.83 -4.93
N ASN A 122 -16.18 10.94 -4.47
CA ASN A 122 -14.96 11.49 -5.07
C ASN A 122 -13.77 10.54 -4.93
N THR A 123 -13.72 9.79 -3.82
CA THR A 123 -12.73 8.73 -3.61
C THR A 123 -12.90 7.61 -4.62
N LEU A 124 -14.13 7.14 -4.84
CA LEU A 124 -14.41 6.08 -5.80
C LEU A 124 -14.12 6.51 -7.24
N GLU A 125 -14.44 7.76 -7.58
CA GLU A 125 -14.13 8.35 -8.89
C GLU A 125 -12.61 8.35 -9.13
N SER A 126 -11.82 8.93 -8.23
CA SER A 126 -10.36 8.97 -8.36
C SER A 126 -9.72 7.57 -8.43
N VAL A 127 -10.22 6.60 -7.65
CA VAL A 127 -9.77 5.19 -7.71
C VAL A 127 -10.05 4.59 -9.09
N ASN A 128 -11.23 4.86 -9.67
CA ASN A 128 -11.59 4.38 -11.00
C ASN A 128 -10.75 5.04 -12.10
N GLU A 129 -10.46 6.34 -11.99
CA GLU A 129 -9.58 7.06 -12.91
C GLU A 129 -8.16 6.52 -12.88
N LEU A 130 -7.61 6.24 -11.70
CA LEU A 130 -6.30 5.61 -11.55
C LEU A 130 -6.30 4.23 -12.21
N PHE A 131 -7.29 3.40 -11.92
CA PHE A 131 -7.40 2.08 -12.53
C PHE A 131 -7.50 2.18 -14.06
N ALA A 132 -8.34 3.08 -14.58
CA ALA A 132 -8.51 3.28 -16.02
C ALA A 132 -7.20 3.69 -16.70
N ARG A 133 -6.42 4.59 -16.07
CA ARG A 133 -5.12 5.04 -16.57
C ARG A 133 -4.11 3.90 -16.66
N GLU A 134 -3.96 3.12 -15.59
CA GLU A 134 -3.07 1.95 -15.59
C GLU A 134 -3.55 0.88 -16.58
N ASN A 135 -4.87 0.69 -16.67
CA ASN A 135 -5.51 -0.28 -17.55
C ASN A 135 -5.34 0.06 -19.03
N HIS A 136 -5.33 1.35 -19.37
CA HIS A 136 -5.15 1.84 -20.74
C HIS A 136 -3.82 1.36 -21.32
N LYS A 137 -2.71 1.61 -20.63
CA LYS A 137 -1.37 1.19 -21.05
C LYS A 137 -1.29 -0.32 -21.25
N ILE A 138 -1.91 -1.09 -20.36
CA ILE A 138 -1.88 -2.54 -20.46
C ILE A 138 -2.68 -3.03 -21.68
N ASN A 139 -3.79 -2.37 -22.01
CA ASN A 139 -4.55 -2.70 -23.19
C ASN A 139 -3.74 -2.44 -24.46
N GLU A 140 -2.95 -1.37 -24.54
CA GLU A 140 -2.05 -1.13 -25.68
C GLU A 140 -1.07 -2.30 -25.91
N PHE A 141 -0.44 -2.82 -24.85
CA PHE A 141 0.41 -4.02 -24.95
C PHE A 141 -0.36 -5.28 -25.32
N LYS A 142 -1.60 -5.41 -24.84
CA LYS A 142 -2.49 -6.54 -25.18
C LYS A 142 -2.89 -6.53 -26.65
N GLU A 143 -3.23 -5.37 -27.20
CA GLU A 143 -3.48 -5.22 -28.64
C GLU A 143 -2.22 -5.50 -29.45
N GLY A 144 -1.06 -5.04 -28.98
CA GLY A 144 0.25 -5.38 -29.55
C GLY A 144 0.50 -6.90 -29.61
N TYR A 145 0.14 -7.64 -28.56
CA TYR A 145 0.25 -9.11 -28.55
C TYR A 145 -0.54 -9.74 -29.70
N TYR A 146 -1.82 -9.37 -29.86
CA TYR A 146 -2.64 -9.91 -30.95
C TYR A 146 -2.11 -9.51 -32.33
N TYR A 147 -1.70 -8.25 -32.49
CA TYR A 147 -1.10 -7.73 -33.72
C TYR A 147 0.12 -8.55 -34.18
N PHE A 148 1.05 -8.87 -33.27
CA PHE A 148 2.26 -9.63 -33.62
C PHE A 148 1.99 -11.11 -33.77
N LYS A 149 1.05 -11.67 -32.99
CA LYS A 149 0.64 -13.07 -33.09
C LYS A 149 0.01 -13.39 -34.44
N GLU A 150 -0.87 -12.52 -34.94
CA GLU A 150 -1.51 -12.69 -36.26
C GLU A 150 -0.51 -12.70 -37.43
N ARG A 151 0.68 -12.14 -37.22
CA ARG A 151 1.77 -12.08 -38.21
C ARG A 151 2.83 -13.15 -38.01
N ASP A 152 2.56 -14.14 -37.16
CA ASP A 152 3.49 -15.20 -36.78
C ASP A 152 4.83 -14.68 -36.19
N SER A 153 4.83 -13.45 -35.69
CA SER A 153 5.98 -12.82 -35.05
C SER A 153 6.01 -13.18 -33.57
N LEU A 154 6.26 -14.47 -33.29
CA LEU A 154 6.10 -15.05 -31.95
C LEU A 154 7.01 -14.43 -30.89
N SER A 155 8.21 -13.98 -31.26
CA SER A 155 9.14 -13.31 -30.33
C SER A 155 8.58 -11.97 -29.85
N HIS A 156 8.05 -11.15 -30.77
CA HIS A 156 7.42 -9.87 -30.44
C HIS A 156 6.10 -10.09 -29.68
N ALA A 157 5.30 -11.07 -30.08
CA ALA A 157 4.09 -11.43 -29.34
C ALA A 157 4.43 -11.85 -27.90
N GLY A 158 5.45 -12.70 -27.71
CA GLY A 158 5.93 -13.10 -26.39
C GLY A 158 6.38 -11.92 -25.52
N PHE A 159 7.12 -10.97 -26.10
CA PHE A 159 7.51 -9.73 -25.41
C PHE A 159 6.29 -8.89 -24.99
N MET A 160 5.31 -8.70 -25.88
CA MET A 160 4.10 -7.95 -25.56
C MET A 160 3.30 -8.64 -24.43
N LEU A 161 3.16 -9.96 -24.49
CA LEU A 161 2.48 -10.72 -23.44
C LEU A 161 3.20 -10.61 -22.09
N HIS A 162 4.53 -10.63 -22.08
CA HIS A 162 5.33 -10.40 -20.87
C HIS A 162 5.03 -9.03 -20.26
N GLN A 163 5.01 -7.97 -21.09
CA GLN A 163 4.68 -6.61 -20.63
C GLN A 163 3.26 -6.50 -20.08
N VAL A 164 2.28 -7.19 -20.69
CA VAL A 164 0.90 -7.27 -20.15
C VAL A 164 0.90 -7.81 -18.72
N PHE A 165 1.59 -8.93 -18.47
CA PHE A 165 1.67 -9.50 -17.13
C PHE A 165 2.40 -8.60 -16.14
N GLU A 166 3.58 -8.09 -16.50
CA GLU A 166 4.34 -7.17 -15.65
C GLU A 166 3.49 -5.98 -15.22
N LEU A 167 2.88 -5.28 -16.18
CA LEU A 167 2.08 -4.09 -15.92
C LEU A 167 0.80 -4.41 -15.13
N ARG A 168 0.18 -5.58 -15.31
CA ARG A 168 -0.96 -5.98 -14.47
C ARG A 168 -0.57 -6.16 -13.02
N TYR A 169 0.53 -6.84 -12.77
CA TYR A 169 1.03 -6.99 -11.41
C TYR A 169 1.36 -5.63 -10.79
N ARG A 170 2.02 -4.73 -11.53
CA ARG A 170 2.33 -3.37 -11.07
C ARG A 170 1.07 -2.56 -10.75
N CYS A 171 0.07 -2.59 -11.64
CA CYS A 171 -1.23 -1.96 -11.40
C CYS A 171 -1.86 -2.49 -10.09
N MET A 172 -1.86 -3.80 -9.86
CA MET A 172 -2.38 -4.38 -8.63
C MET A 172 -1.57 -3.97 -7.37
N GLU A 173 -0.25 -3.89 -7.47
CA GLU A 173 0.61 -3.39 -6.38
C GLU A 173 0.28 -1.93 -6.03
N ILE A 174 0.08 -1.06 -7.03
CA ILE A 174 -0.33 0.33 -6.83
C ILE A 174 -1.66 0.40 -6.09
N MET A 175 -2.65 -0.39 -6.54
CA MET A 175 -4.01 -0.37 -5.99
C MET A 175 -4.05 -0.91 -4.56
N VAL A 176 -3.36 -2.02 -4.29
CA VAL A 176 -3.50 -2.76 -3.01
C VAL A 176 -2.43 -2.38 -2.00
N MET A 177 -1.29 -1.85 -2.42
CA MET A 177 -0.14 -1.56 -1.53
C MET A 177 0.33 -0.12 -1.56
N GLY A 178 -0.27 0.71 -2.40
CA GLY A 178 0.08 2.12 -2.52
C GLY A 178 1.36 2.42 -3.32
N LYS A 179 2.07 1.38 -3.77
CA LYS A 179 3.28 1.49 -4.59
C LYS A 179 3.60 0.17 -5.28
N GLU A 180 4.21 0.28 -6.45
CA GLU A 180 4.82 -0.83 -7.18
C GLU A 180 6.27 -1.09 -6.75
N ARG A 181 6.76 -2.28 -7.05
CA ARG A 181 8.18 -2.61 -7.00
C ARG A 181 8.90 -2.14 -8.26
N ALA A 182 10.06 -1.52 -8.08
CA ALA A 182 10.96 -1.18 -9.18
C ALA A 182 11.73 -2.43 -9.66
N THR A 183 11.04 -3.33 -10.36
CA THR A 183 11.61 -4.55 -10.95
C THR A 183 10.83 -4.92 -12.21
N HIS A 184 11.45 -5.64 -13.13
CA HIS A 184 10.78 -6.23 -14.31
C HIS A 184 10.48 -7.72 -14.13
N SER A 185 10.74 -8.27 -12.93
CA SER A 185 10.53 -9.68 -12.67
C SER A 185 9.08 -9.97 -12.27
N ILE A 186 8.31 -10.55 -13.19
CA ILE A 186 6.94 -11.05 -12.92
C ILE A 186 6.92 -11.96 -11.68
N ARG A 187 7.91 -12.85 -11.54
CA ARG A 187 8.04 -13.72 -10.35
C ARG A 187 8.23 -12.92 -9.06
N SER A 188 8.94 -11.80 -9.11
CA SER A 188 9.14 -10.93 -7.95
C SER A 188 7.84 -10.23 -7.56
N HIS A 189 7.10 -9.70 -8.53
CA HIS A 189 5.79 -9.09 -8.28
C HIS A 189 4.77 -10.11 -7.76
N HIS A 190 4.66 -11.27 -8.41
CA HIS A 190 3.75 -12.34 -8.01
C HIS A 190 3.97 -12.76 -6.55
N ARG A 191 5.23 -13.05 -6.16
CA ARG A 191 5.55 -13.40 -4.76
C ARG A 191 5.25 -12.29 -3.76
N TYR A 192 5.27 -11.04 -4.21
CA TYR A 192 4.96 -9.90 -3.35
C TYR A 192 3.44 -9.80 -3.13
N LEU A 193 2.65 -9.86 -4.22
CA LEU A 193 1.20 -9.75 -4.16
C LEU A 193 0.50 -10.96 -3.54
N VAL A 194 1.00 -12.19 -3.73
CA VAL A 194 0.42 -13.40 -3.12
C VAL A 194 0.37 -13.32 -1.60
N ARG A 195 1.27 -12.56 -0.96
CA ARG A 195 1.25 -12.36 0.50
C ARG A 195 0.02 -11.59 0.98
N ILE A 196 -0.64 -10.85 0.09
CA ILE A 196 -1.72 -9.91 0.42
C ILE A 196 -3.04 -10.34 -0.24
N ALA A 197 -2.95 -10.91 -1.43
CA ALA A 197 -4.06 -11.55 -2.11
C ALA A 197 -3.68 -13.02 -2.39
N PRO A 198 -3.82 -13.94 -1.40
CA PRO A 198 -3.48 -15.35 -1.56
C PRO A 198 -4.22 -16.03 -2.72
N SER A 199 -5.39 -15.52 -3.11
CA SER A 199 -6.13 -15.98 -4.30
C SER A 199 -5.30 -15.95 -5.58
N LEU A 200 -4.32 -15.03 -5.69
CA LEU A 200 -3.43 -14.93 -6.85
C LEU A 200 -2.45 -16.09 -6.95
N ALA A 201 -2.21 -16.86 -5.89
CA ALA A 201 -1.34 -18.03 -5.92
C ALA A 201 -1.81 -19.09 -6.94
N THR A 202 -3.07 -19.01 -7.35
CA THR A 202 -3.67 -19.92 -8.34
C THR A 202 -3.37 -19.55 -9.79
N ILE A 203 -2.88 -18.33 -10.07
CA ILE A 203 -2.66 -17.81 -11.43
C ILE A 203 -1.50 -18.54 -12.12
N PHE A 204 -0.41 -18.77 -11.40
CA PHE A 204 0.71 -19.58 -11.85
C PHE A 204 0.79 -20.79 -10.94
N LYS A 205 0.30 -21.94 -11.41
CA LYS A 205 0.62 -23.21 -10.75
C LYS A 205 2.12 -23.45 -10.92
N GLU A 206 2.80 -23.89 -9.87
CA GLU A 206 4.13 -24.47 -10.04
C GLU A 206 3.96 -25.72 -10.93
N GLY A 207 4.20 -25.55 -12.22
CA GLY A 207 4.24 -26.66 -13.17
C GLY A 207 5.40 -27.57 -12.81
N LYS A 208 5.21 -28.87 -13.03
CA LYS A 208 6.36 -29.76 -13.21
C LYS A 208 7.19 -29.22 -14.39
N PRO A 209 8.51 -29.51 -14.45
CA PRO A 209 9.41 -28.86 -15.41
C PRO A 209 9.12 -29.03 -16.91
N GLU A 210 8.01 -29.64 -17.32
CA GLU A 210 7.72 -30.02 -18.71
C GLU A 210 6.20 -29.98 -18.98
N ASP A 211 5.64 -28.78 -19.17
CA ASP A 211 4.35 -28.52 -19.86
C ASP A 211 4.43 -27.17 -20.60
#